data_AF-A0A932MMR5-F1
#
_entry.id   AF-A0A932MMR5-F1
#
_cell.length_a   1.000
_cell.length_b   1.000
_cell.length_c   1.000
_cell.angle_alpha   90.00
_cell.angle_beta   90.00
_cell.angle_gamma   90.00
#
_symmetry.space_group_name_H-M   'P 1'
#
loop_
_entity.id
_entity.type
_entity.pdbx_description
1 polymer ?
#
loop_
_entity_poly.entity_id
_entity_poly.type
_entity_poly.pdbx_seq_one_letter_code
_entity_poly.pdbx_strand_id
1 'polypeptide(L)'
;MGLTEEMIDEGIENYRESEKFTEAEKLALRYSELMATDPGAIDQEFYEALREHYTEEEIVELGVFIGFNVGYHTFFGTLDFYPMFSPDGRLVSQEESRRIYGEKPVSHLRGPLARAQAMGQGAGGRPAGKA
;
A
#
# COMPACT_ATOMS: atom_id res chain seq x y z
N MET A 1 -18.03 1.88 11.12
CA MET A 1 -17.60 2.95 10.18
C MET A 1 -16.23 2.53 9.66
N GLY A 2 -15.97 2.69 8.36
CA GLY A 2 -14.68 2.33 7.77
C GLY A 2 -13.59 3.35 8.13
N LEU A 3 -12.35 3.05 7.75
CA LEU A 3 -11.22 3.99 7.85
C LEU A 3 -11.46 5.18 6.92
N THR A 4 -11.07 6.38 7.36
CA THR A 4 -11.05 7.56 6.47
C THR A 4 -9.86 7.46 5.51
N GLU A 5 -9.93 8.15 4.38
CA GLU A 5 -8.83 8.22 3.41
C GLU A 5 -7.55 8.76 4.08
N GLU A 6 -7.69 9.79 4.92
CA GLU A 6 -6.59 10.35 5.71
C GLU A 6 -5.95 9.30 6.67
N MET A 7 -6.74 8.43 7.28
CA MET A 7 -6.20 7.36 8.13
C MET A 7 -5.50 6.28 7.31
N ILE A 8 -5.97 6.01 6.09
CA ILE A 8 -5.32 5.05 5.18
C ILE A 8 -3.95 5.58 4.74
N ASP A 9 -3.89 6.85 4.31
CA ASP A 9 -2.65 7.48 3.87
C ASP A 9 -1.63 7.53 5.02
N GLU A 10 -2.07 7.93 6.21
CA GLU A 10 -1.25 7.93 7.42
C GLU A 10 -0.69 6.53 7.75
N GLY A 11 -1.53 5.50 7.64
CA GLY A 11 -1.16 4.11 7.90
C GLY A 11 -0.14 3.55 6.90
N ILE A 12 -0.15 4.06 5.67
CA ILE A 12 0.79 3.64 4.62
C ILE A 12 2.14 4.34 4.79
N GLU A 13 2.11 5.65 5.06
CA GLU A 13 3.33 6.47 4.97
C GLU A 13 4.03 6.63 6.32
N ASN A 14 3.27 6.81 7.41
CA ASN A 14 3.80 7.35 8.67
C ASN A 14 3.37 6.58 9.92
N TYR A 15 2.81 5.37 9.78
CA TYR A 15 2.19 4.65 10.90
C TYR A 15 3.08 4.51 12.14
N ARG A 16 4.40 4.38 11.96
CA ARG A 16 5.37 4.21 13.06
C ARG A 16 5.37 5.39 14.03
N GLU A 17 5.28 6.61 13.51
CA GLU A 17 5.35 7.85 14.29
C GLU A 17 3.96 8.45 14.55
N SER A 18 2.93 7.93 13.88
CA SER A 18 1.58 8.47 13.98
C SER A 18 0.98 8.30 15.39
N GLU A 19 0.37 9.37 15.89
CA GLU A 19 -0.43 9.34 17.12
C GLU A 19 -1.85 8.78 16.88
N LYS A 20 -2.23 8.54 15.61
CA LYS A 20 -3.55 8.02 15.23
C LYS A 20 -3.68 6.50 15.40
N PHE A 21 -2.56 5.80 15.60
CA PHE A 21 -2.51 4.36 15.80
C PHE A 21 -1.99 4.05 17.20
N THR A 22 -2.61 3.05 17.84
CA THR A 22 -2.11 2.44 19.07
C THR A 22 -0.83 1.65 18.80
N GLU A 23 -0.05 1.38 19.85
CA GLU A 23 1.17 0.58 19.72
C GLU A 23 0.89 -0.84 19.19
N ALA A 24 -0.24 -1.44 19.58
CA ALA A 24 -0.69 -2.72 19.03
C ALA A 24 -0.90 -2.65 17.51
N GLU A 25 -1.65 -1.64 17.02
CA GLU A 25 -1.90 -1.45 15.59
C GLU A 25 -0.62 -1.17 14.81
N LYS A 26 0.29 -0.37 15.36
CA LYS A 26 1.62 -0.13 14.75
C LYS A 26 2.41 -1.43 14.63
N LEU A 27 2.36 -2.27 15.65
CA LEU A 27 3.07 -3.55 15.63
C LEU A 27 2.46 -4.51 14.61
N ALA A 28 1.13 -4.55 14.47
CA ALA A 28 0.45 -5.32 13.43
C ALA A 28 0.77 -4.81 12.00
N LEU A 29 0.81 -3.49 11.79
CA LEU A 29 1.21 -2.89 10.52
C LEU A 29 2.68 -3.23 10.18
N ARG A 30 3.57 -3.18 11.18
CA ARG A 30 4.96 -3.60 11.04
C ARG A 30 5.09 -5.08 10.72
N TYR A 31 4.26 -5.94 11.34
CA TYR A 31 4.25 -7.37 11.04
C TYR A 31 3.90 -7.62 9.57
N SER A 32 2.88 -6.92 9.05
CA SER A 32 2.48 -6.98 7.64
C SER A 32 3.58 -6.52 6.69
N GLU A 33 4.22 -5.39 7.00
CA GLU A 33 5.33 -4.86 6.20
C GLU A 33 6.53 -5.81 6.18
N LEU A 34 6.98 -6.30 7.33
CA LEU A 34 8.12 -7.23 7.42
C LEU A 34 7.82 -8.55 6.70
N MET A 35 6.60 -9.08 6.81
CA MET A 35 6.21 -10.30 6.10
C MET A 35 6.37 -10.18 4.57
N ALA A 36 6.20 -8.98 4.02
CA ALA A 36 6.37 -8.73 2.60
C ALA A 36 7.80 -8.35 2.19
N THR A 37 8.60 -7.78 3.10
CA THR A 37 9.86 -7.10 2.74
C THR A 37 11.10 -7.71 3.36
N ASP A 38 11.01 -8.20 4.60
CA ASP A 38 12.10 -8.85 5.33
C ASP A 38 11.54 -9.84 6.37
N PRO A 39 11.08 -11.03 5.93
CA PRO A 39 10.52 -12.02 6.86
C PRO A 39 11.53 -12.52 7.90
N GLY A 40 12.83 -12.37 7.62
CA GLY A 40 13.91 -12.78 8.53
C GLY A 40 14.02 -11.89 9.77
N ALA A 41 13.50 -10.67 9.72
CA ALA A 41 13.44 -9.75 10.87
C ALA A 41 12.28 -10.04 11.84
N ILE A 42 11.45 -11.03 11.55
CA ILE A 42 10.36 -11.50 12.42
C ILE A 42 10.92 -12.61 13.30
N ASP A 43 11.69 -12.21 14.30
CA ASP A 43 12.39 -13.08 15.24
C ASP A 43 11.59 -13.30 16.54
N GLN A 44 12.21 -13.96 17.51
CA GLN A 44 11.59 -14.29 18.79
C GLN A 44 11.20 -13.02 19.55
N GLU A 45 12.06 -12.00 19.54
CA GLU A 45 11.86 -10.70 20.15
C GLU A 45 10.65 -9.98 19.54
N PHE A 46 10.47 -10.07 18.22
CA PHE A 46 9.28 -9.54 17.55
C PHE A 46 8.00 -10.24 18.02
N TYR A 47 8.01 -11.57 18.13
CA TYR A 47 6.86 -12.33 18.64
C TYR A 47 6.59 -12.08 20.13
N GLU A 48 7.62 -11.81 20.93
CA GLU A 48 7.45 -11.39 22.32
C GLU A 48 6.75 -10.03 22.42
N ALA A 49 7.15 -9.06 21.60
CA ALA A 49 6.46 -7.77 21.52
C ALA A 49 4.98 -7.93 21.10
N LEU A 50 4.68 -8.83 20.15
CA LEU A 50 3.30 -9.11 19.75
C LEU A 50 2.47 -9.66 20.91
N ARG A 51 3.05 -10.53 21.74
CA ARG A 51 2.38 -11.14 22.89
C ARG A 51 2.06 -10.15 24.01
N GLU A 52 2.64 -8.95 24.00
CA GLU A 52 2.25 -7.88 24.94
C GLU A 52 0.86 -7.31 24.62
N HIS A 53 0.39 -7.48 23.38
CA HIS A 53 -0.85 -6.87 22.88
C HIS A 53 -1.89 -7.87 22.37
N TYR A 54 -1.45 -9.04 21.91
CA TYR A 54 -2.29 -10.04 21.26
C TYR A 54 -2.14 -11.40 21.92
N THR A 55 -3.21 -12.21 21.93
CA THR A 55 -3.11 -13.61 22.33
C THR A 55 -2.38 -14.44 21.26
N GLU A 56 -1.96 -15.65 21.63
CA GLU A 56 -1.29 -16.53 20.67
C GLU A 56 -2.19 -16.89 19.49
N GLU A 57 -3.50 -17.08 19.72
CA GLU A 57 -4.49 -17.31 18.68
C GLU A 57 -4.64 -16.11 17.74
N GLU A 58 -4.69 -14.89 18.30
CA GLU A 58 -4.79 -13.65 17.51
C GLU A 58 -3.53 -13.43 16.65
N ILE A 59 -2.34 -13.73 17.18
CA ILE A 59 -1.07 -13.63 16.44
C ILE A 59 -1.06 -14.61 15.26
N VAL A 60 -1.54 -15.84 15.48
CA VAL A 60 -1.64 -16.84 14.41
C VAL A 60 -2.65 -16.39 13.36
N GLU A 61 -3.83 -15.94 13.76
CA GLU A 61 -4.86 -15.44 12.83
C GLU A 61 -4.34 -14.27 11.99
N LEU A 62 -3.69 -13.29 12.65
CA LEU A 62 -3.08 -12.14 11.99
C LEU A 62 -1.99 -12.58 10.99
N GLY A 63 -1.11 -13.48 11.40
CA GLY A 63 -0.04 -14.00 10.55
C GLY A 63 -0.58 -14.75 9.33
N VAL A 64 -1.62 -15.57 9.50
CA VAL A 64 -2.30 -16.28 8.42
C VAL A 64 -2.95 -15.30 7.45
N PHE A 65 -3.67 -14.30 7.97
CA PHE A 65 -4.31 -13.27 7.14
C PHE A 65 -3.28 -12.49 6.31
N ILE A 66 -2.19 -12.03 6.93
CA ILE A 66 -1.10 -11.32 6.25
C ILE A 66 -0.46 -12.23 5.19
N GLY A 67 -0.09 -13.46 5.57
CA GLY A 67 0.59 -14.41 4.69
C GLY A 67 -0.23 -14.72 3.43
N PHE A 68 -1.54 -14.91 3.57
CA PHE A 68 -2.43 -15.09 2.42
C PHE A 68 -2.45 -13.87 1.50
N ASN A 69 -2.56 -12.65 2.03
CA ASN A 69 -2.59 -11.43 1.23
C ASN A 69 -1.25 -11.19 0.50
N VAL A 70 -0.11 -11.41 1.17
CA VAL A 70 1.22 -11.34 0.55
C VAL A 70 1.36 -12.37 -0.58
N GLY A 71 0.89 -13.60 -0.35
CA GLY A 71 0.85 -14.65 -1.36
C GLY A 71 0.01 -14.27 -2.59
N TYR A 72 -1.18 -13.71 -2.37
CA TYR A 72 -2.03 -13.23 -3.46
C TYR A 72 -1.40 -12.08 -4.23
N HIS A 73 -0.81 -11.09 -3.56
CA HIS A 73 -0.10 -10.00 -4.24
C HIS A 73 1.06 -10.52 -5.09
N THR A 74 1.81 -11.48 -4.57
CA THR A 74 2.91 -12.14 -5.32
C THR A 74 2.36 -12.86 -6.56
N PHE A 75 1.31 -13.66 -6.40
CA PHE A 75 0.68 -14.38 -7.50
C PHE A 75 0.08 -13.44 -8.55
N PHE A 76 -0.69 -12.43 -8.15
CA PHE A 76 -1.28 -11.45 -9.08
C PHE A 76 -0.21 -10.65 -9.83
N GLY A 77 0.94 -10.40 -9.19
CA GLY A 77 2.11 -9.84 -9.86
C GLY A 77 2.61 -10.69 -11.04
N THR A 78 2.46 -12.03 -10.98
CA THR A 78 2.83 -12.93 -12.09
C THR A 78 1.85 -12.90 -13.27
N LEU A 79 0.62 -12.43 -13.04
CA LEU A 79 -0.44 -12.37 -14.05
C LEU A 79 -0.53 -11.02 -14.76
N ASP A 80 0.37 -10.08 -14.44
CA ASP A 80 0.34 -8.70 -14.94
C ASP A 80 -1.04 -8.05 -14.73
N PHE A 81 -1.62 -8.21 -13.54
CA PHE A 81 -2.91 -7.59 -13.22
C PHE A 81 -2.73 -6.09 -13.00
N TYR A 82 -3.15 -5.29 -13.98
CA TYR A 82 -3.11 -3.84 -13.89
C TYR A 82 -4.34 -3.29 -13.15
N PRO A 83 -4.22 -2.12 -12.49
CA PRO A 83 -5.37 -1.45 -11.90
C PRO A 83 -6.48 -1.25 -12.93
N MET A 84 -7.71 -1.63 -12.59
CA MET A 84 -8.86 -1.46 -13.48
C MET A 84 -9.36 0.00 -13.53
N PHE A 85 -8.89 0.82 -12.60
CA PHE A 85 -9.24 2.23 -12.50
C PHE A 85 -7.99 3.08 -12.68
N SER A 86 -8.16 4.20 -13.36
CA SER A 86 -7.20 5.30 -13.39
C SER A 86 -7.10 5.98 -12.00
N PRO A 87 -6.07 6.80 -11.75
CA PRO A 87 -5.94 7.52 -10.47
C PRO A 87 -7.14 8.42 -10.15
N ASP A 88 -7.86 8.91 -11.15
CA ASP A 88 -9.09 9.70 -11.03
C ASP A 88 -10.37 8.86 -10.89
N GLY A 89 -10.25 7.52 -10.82
CA GLY A 89 -11.36 6.61 -10.55
C GLY A 89 -12.16 6.16 -11.77
N ARG A 90 -11.77 6.53 -13.00
CA ARG A 90 -12.40 6.05 -14.24
C ARG A 90 -11.91 4.64 -14.59
N LEU A 91 -12.83 3.77 -15.01
CA LEU A 91 -12.52 2.44 -15.54
C LEU A 91 -11.66 2.53 -16.81
N VAL A 92 -10.58 1.76 -16.88
CA VAL A 92 -9.61 1.75 -18.00
C VAL A 92 -9.43 0.35 -18.58
N SER A 93 -9.06 0.27 -19.86
CA SER A 93 -8.63 -1.01 -20.45
C SER A 93 -7.25 -1.42 -19.92
N GLN A 94 -6.88 -2.70 -20.06
CA GLN A 94 -5.55 -3.16 -19.66
C GLN A 94 -4.41 -2.48 -20.44
N GLU A 95 -4.66 -2.12 -21.69
CA GLU A 95 -3.69 -1.38 -22.51
C GLU A 95 -3.49 0.05 -21.99
N GLU A 96 -4.59 0.73 -21.67
CA GLU A 96 -4.54 2.07 -21.09
C GLU A 96 -3.91 2.06 -19.69
N SER A 97 -4.25 1.07 -18.88
CA SER A 97 -3.68 0.89 -17.54
C SER A 97 -2.16 0.63 -17.58
N ARG A 98 -1.67 -0.17 -18.54
CA ARG A 98 -0.23 -0.33 -18.80
C ARG A 98 0.48 0.99 -19.11
N ARG A 99 -0.15 1.88 -19.88
CA ARG A 99 0.44 3.20 -20.19
C ARG A 99 0.50 4.10 -18.96
N ILE A 100 -0.47 4.00 -18.05
CA ILE A 100 -0.55 4.82 -16.84
C ILE A 100 0.39 4.31 -15.74
N TYR A 101 0.42 3.00 -15.52
CA TYR A 101 1.12 2.39 -14.38
C TYR A 101 2.49 1.77 -14.73
N GLY A 102 2.84 1.66 -16.02
CA GLY A 102 4.10 1.13 -16.54
C GLY A 102 4.00 -0.31 -17.06
N GLU A 103 5.11 -0.87 -17.55
CA GLU A 103 5.14 -2.26 -18.09
C GLU A 103 5.12 -3.37 -17.03
N LYS A 104 5.25 -3.02 -15.75
CA LYS A 104 5.09 -3.95 -14.64
C LYS A 104 4.18 -3.33 -13.60
N PRO A 105 3.11 -4.01 -13.15
CA PRO A 105 2.31 -3.53 -12.02
C PRO A 105 3.21 -3.45 -10.79
N VAL A 106 3.54 -2.24 -10.34
CA VAL A 106 4.29 -2.01 -9.10
C VAL A 106 3.32 -1.63 -7.99
N SER A 107 3.59 -2.15 -6.79
CA SER A 107 2.83 -1.80 -5.59
C SER A 107 2.76 -0.28 -5.42
N HIS A 108 1.56 0.21 -5.09
CA HIS A 108 1.28 1.65 -4.94
C HIS A 108 1.87 2.27 -3.67
N LEU A 109 2.48 1.45 -2.79
CA LEU A 109 3.12 1.85 -1.53
C LEU A 109 4.39 2.71 -1.74
N ARG A 110 4.91 2.80 -2.97
CA ARG A 110 5.85 3.85 -3.41
C ARG A 110 5.28 4.67 -4.57
N GLY A 111 4.04 5.14 -4.36
CA GLY A 111 3.36 6.27 -5.00
C GLY A 111 3.32 6.35 -6.53
N PRO A 112 2.19 5.99 -7.16
CA PRO A 112 1.70 6.60 -8.40
C PRO A 112 0.94 7.90 -8.15
N LEU A 113 0.40 8.16 -6.94
CA LEU A 113 -0.31 9.40 -6.61
C LEU A 113 0.63 10.62 -6.70
N ALA A 114 1.86 10.50 -6.17
CA ALA A 114 2.88 11.53 -6.32
C ALA A 114 3.26 11.78 -7.80
N ARG A 115 3.22 10.74 -8.66
CA ARG A 115 3.46 10.87 -10.11
C ARG A 115 2.26 11.48 -10.85
N ALA A 116 1.03 11.12 -10.47
CA ALA A 116 -0.20 11.68 -11.02
C ALA A 116 -0.37 13.16 -10.65
N GLN A 117 -0.05 13.55 -9.41
CA GLN A 117 -0.01 14.94 -8.96
C GLN A 117 1.10 15.75 -9.65
N ALA A 118 2.25 15.15 -9.93
CA ALA A 118 3.32 15.78 -10.71
C ALA A 118 2.95 15.95 -12.20
N MET A 119 2.24 14.98 -12.80
CA MET A 119 1.79 15.06 -14.19
C MET A 119 0.60 16.02 -14.39
N GLY A 120 -0.26 16.21 -13.38
CA GLY A 120 -1.35 17.19 -13.41
C GLY A 120 -0.88 18.66 -13.34
N GLN A 121 0.30 18.91 -12.78
CA GLN A 121 0.87 20.27 -12.65
C GLN A 121 1.61 20.76 -13.91
N GLY A 122 1.88 19.90 -14.89
CA GLY A 122 2.60 20.25 -16.13
C GLY A 122 1.72 20.74 -17.29
N ALA A 123 0.39 20.63 -17.20
CA ALA A 123 -0.53 20.89 -18.32
C ALA A 123 -1.20 22.29 -18.28
N GLY A 124 -0.69 23.21 -17.46
CA GLY A 124 -1.29 24.54 -17.21
C GLY A 124 -0.74 25.71 -18.03
N GLY A 125 0.05 25.49 -19.07
CA GLY A 125 0.70 26.56 -19.84
C GLY A 125 0.34 26.57 -21.33
N ARG A 126 -0.85 27.05 -21.70
CA ARG A 126 -1.11 27.45 -23.09
C ARG A 126 -0.45 28.81 -23.37
N PRO A 127 0.34 28.98 -24.44
CA PRO A 127 0.94 30.25 -24.77
C PRO A 127 -0.14 31.24 -25.22
N ALA A 128 -0.06 32.47 -24.72
CA ALA A 128 -0.86 33.60 -25.18
C ALA A 128 -0.49 33.92 -26.64
N GLY A 129 -1.30 33.45 -27.59
CA GLY A 129 -1.23 33.78 -29.00
C GLY A 129 -2.24 34.87 -29.35
N LYS A 130 -1.71 36.03 -29.73
CA LYS A 130 -2.39 37.27 -30.10
C LYS A 130 -3.23 37.15 -31.39
N ALA A 131 -4.14 38.14 -31.48
CA ALA A 131 -4.82 38.71 -32.65
C ALA A 131 -6.24 38.19 -32.94
#